data_AF-A0A0C2DA01-F1
#
_entry.id   AF-A0A0C2DA01-F1
#
_cell.length_a   1.000
_cell.length_b   1.000
_cell.length_c   1.000
_cell.angle_alpha   90.00
_cell.angle_beta   90.00
_cell.angle_gamma   90.00
#
_symmetry.space_group_name_H-M   'P 1'
#
loop_
_entity.id
_entity.type
_entity.pdbx_description
1 polymer ?
#
loop_
_entity_poly.entity_id
_entity_poly.type
_entity_poly.pdbx_seq_one_letter_code
_entity_poly.pdbx_strand_id
1 'polypeptide(L)'
;GEVTQRSLDQYPGQLFLFQAATVSTIVTQQALNQVLAATAGNSGCPSVPNSNIELRYGDVHVWMGGFMQTITTSTNDPIFFLHHAFMDFIWEQWRLNKQTRAQRETQWNTGPTSCYSAAHLSTATMTPFT
;
A
#
# COMPACT_ATOMS: atom_id res chain seq x y z
N GLY A 1 -8.72 14.50 -25.97
CA GLY A 1 -8.60 13.75 -24.71
C GLY A 1 -7.22 14.01 -24.18
N GLU A 2 -7.11 14.41 -22.92
CA GLU A 2 -5.81 14.51 -22.26
C GLU A 2 -5.22 13.10 -22.18
N VAL A 3 -4.10 12.89 -22.88
CA VAL A 3 -3.35 11.65 -22.76
C VAL A 3 -2.62 11.74 -21.43
N THR A 4 -2.84 10.79 -20.54
CA THR A 4 -2.06 10.62 -19.31
C THR A 4 -0.58 10.50 -19.72
N GLN A 5 0.20 11.58 -19.61
CA GLN A 5 1.64 11.47 -19.68
C GLN A 5 2.05 10.65 -18.46
N ARG A 6 2.49 9.41 -18.70
CA ARG A 6 3.11 8.58 -17.66
C ARG A 6 4.25 9.41 -17.07
N SER A 7 4.28 9.63 -15.76
CA SER A 7 5.28 10.47 -15.09
C SER A 7 6.67 9.83 -15.01
N LEU A 8 7.02 8.93 -15.94
CA LEU A 8 8.35 8.33 -16.08
C LEU A 8 9.45 9.40 -16.15
N ASP A 9 9.19 10.50 -16.85
CA ASP A 9 10.16 11.56 -17.06
C ASP A 9 10.23 12.56 -15.87
N GLN A 10 9.25 12.54 -14.96
CA GLN A 10 9.20 13.46 -13.81
C GLN A 10 10.01 12.96 -12.61
N TYR A 11 10.23 11.65 -12.48
CA TYR A 11 10.87 11.03 -11.31
C TYR A 11 11.93 9.98 -11.68
N PRO A 12 12.97 10.36 -12.46
CA PRO A 12 13.97 9.42 -12.95
C PRO A 12 14.73 8.77 -11.79
N GLY A 13 14.70 7.42 -11.74
CA GLY A 13 15.39 6.62 -10.72
C GLY A 13 14.78 6.65 -9.32
N GLN A 14 13.61 7.28 -9.15
CA GLN A 14 12.95 7.41 -7.83
C GLN A 14 11.77 6.45 -7.64
N LEU A 15 11.17 5.96 -8.74
CA LEU A 15 10.02 5.05 -8.70
C LEU A 15 10.46 3.59 -8.90
N PHE A 16 9.95 2.69 -8.08
CA PHE A 16 10.24 1.26 -8.16
C PHE A 16 8.96 0.46 -8.31
N LEU A 17 8.63 0.12 -9.57
CA LEU A 17 7.46 -0.70 -9.87
C LEU A 17 7.61 -2.12 -9.35
N PHE A 18 6.47 -2.81 -9.18
CA PHE A 18 6.45 -4.20 -8.75
C PHE A 18 7.26 -5.09 -9.70
N GLN A 19 8.20 -5.83 -9.11
CA GLN A 19 8.89 -6.95 -9.74
C GLN A 19 8.49 -8.23 -9.01
N ALA A 20 8.59 -9.37 -9.68
CA ALA A 20 8.27 -10.67 -9.08
C ALA A 20 9.06 -10.92 -7.78
N ALA A 21 10.33 -10.50 -7.72
CA ALA A 21 11.16 -10.60 -6.52
C ALA A 21 10.63 -9.75 -5.35
N THR A 22 10.18 -8.52 -5.62
CA THR A 22 9.59 -7.62 -4.62
C THR A 22 8.28 -8.20 -4.08
N VAL A 23 7.42 -8.69 -4.97
CA VAL A 23 6.16 -9.36 -4.58
C VAL A 23 6.44 -10.60 -3.74
N SER A 24 7.39 -11.44 -4.15
CA SER A 24 7.81 -12.61 -3.37
C SER A 24 8.31 -12.21 -1.98
N THR A 25 9.05 -11.11 -1.88
CA THR A 25 9.53 -10.59 -0.60
C THR A 25 8.38 -10.14 0.29
N ILE A 26 7.43 -9.37 -0.26
CA ILE A 26 6.23 -8.93 0.45
C ILE A 26 5.47 -10.14 1.00
N VAL A 27 5.13 -11.09 0.13
CA VAL A 27 4.31 -12.26 0.46
C VAL A 27 4.97 -13.20 1.48
N THR A 28 6.31 -13.17 1.60
CA THR A 28 7.07 -14.01 2.54
C THR A 28 7.52 -13.28 3.81
N GLN A 29 7.30 -11.96 3.92
CA GLN A 29 7.64 -11.17 5.13
C GLN A 29 7.03 -11.80 6.39
N GLN A 30 7.83 -11.94 7.45
CA GLN A 30 7.38 -12.62 8.67
C GLN A 30 6.48 -11.75 9.55
N ALA A 31 6.73 -10.44 9.59
CA ALA A 31 6.06 -9.53 10.49
C ALA A 31 5.02 -8.67 9.76
N LEU A 32 3.78 -8.69 10.24
CA LEU A 32 2.68 -7.86 9.74
C LEU A 32 3.06 -6.37 9.73
N ASN A 33 3.71 -5.91 10.78
CA ASN A 33 4.14 -4.52 10.92
C ASN A 33 5.20 -4.11 9.89
N GLN A 34 5.83 -5.04 9.16
CA GLN A 34 6.75 -4.72 8.07
C GLN A 34 6.03 -4.62 6.72
N VAL A 35 4.92 -5.33 6.57
CA VAL A 35 4.04 -5.27 5.40
C VAL A 35 3.27 -3.96 5.40
N LEU A 36 2.66 -3.61 6.54
CA LEU A 36 1.72 -2.49 6.68
C LEU A 36 2.28 -1.31 7.50
N ALA A 37 3.60 -1.17 7.61
CA ALA A 37 4.20 -0.02 8.31
C ALA A 37 3.76 1.31 7.67
N ALA A 38 3.48 2.32 8.50
CA ALA A 38 3.14 3.67 8.08
C ALA A 38 4.21 4.27 7.15
N THR A 39 3.84 4.52 5.90
CA THR A 39 4.70 5.17 4.90
C THR A 39 4.73 6.70 5.03
N ALA A 40 3.73 7.29 5.70
CA ALA A 40 3.57 8.73 5.89
C ALA A 40 3.51 9.14 7.39
N GLY A 41 4.28 8.45 8.23
CA GLY A 41 4.37 8.75 9.67
C GLY A 41 5.12 10.05 9.99
N ASN A 42 4.84 10.63 11.15
CA ASN A 42 5.54 11.81 11.67
C ASN A 42 7.02 11.53 11.99
N SER A 43 7.80 12.59 12.24
CA SER A 43 9.17 12.52 12.75
C SER A 43 9.26 11.60 13.97
N GLY A 44 10.01 10.50 13.86
CA GLY A 44 10.16 9.48 14.91
C GLY A 44 9.52 8.12 14.58
N CYS A 45 8.83 8.00 13.45
CA CYS A 45 8.32 6.72 12.97
C CYS A 45 9.42 5.83 12.37
N PRO A 46 9.36 4.50 12.57
CA PRO A 46 10.31 3.57 11.97
C PRO A 46 10.35 3.71 10.45
N SER A 47 11.54 3.58 9.86
CA SER A 47 11.65 3.49 8.41
C SER A 47 10.96 2.23 7.89
N VAL A 48 10.26 2.39 6.77
CA VAL A 48 9.61 1.28 6.08
C VAL A 48 10.60 0.57 5.15
N PRO A 49 10.57 -0.77 5.04
CA PRO A 49 11.43 -1.48 4.11
C PRO A 49 11.02 -1.20 2.67
N ASN A 50 11.96 -1.38 1.73
CA ASN A 50 11.63 -1.28 0.31
C ASN A 50 10.58 -2.30 -0.15
N SER A 51 10.38 -3.38 0.60
CA SER A 51 9.32 -4.36 0.37
C SER A 51 8.03 -4.03 1.13
N ASN A 52 7.79 -2.78 1.50
CA ASN A 52 6.50 -2.37 2.05
C ASN A 52 5.46 -2.28 0.93
N ILE A 53 4.26 -2.80 1.18
CA ILE A 53 3.20 -2.93 0.17
C ILE A 53 2.64 -1.56 -0.23
N GLU A 54 2.45 -0.65 0.73
CA GLU A 54 1.92 0.70 0.50
C GLU A 54 2.93 1.58 -0.25
N LEU A 55 4.23 1.42 0.05
CA LEU A 55 5.28 2.18 -0.61
C LEU A 55 5.31 1.88 -2.12
N ARG A 56 5.26 0.59 -2.49
CA ARG A 56 5.28 0.18 -3.91
C ARG A 56 3.96 0.42 -4.62
N TYR A 57 2.86 0.33 -3.89
CA TYR A 57 1.56 0.80 -4.35
C TYR A 57 1.61 2.28 -4.77
N GLY A 58 2.22 3.14 -3.93
CA GLY A 58 2.37 4.57 -4.21
C GLY A 58 3.21 4.85 -5.46
N ASP A 59 4.29 4.10 -5.68
CA ASP A 59 5.13 4.25 -6.87
C ASP A 59 4.35 4.05 -8.18
N VAL A 60 3.40 3.11 -8.20
CA VAL A 60 2.56 2.86 -9.38
C VAL A 60 1.58 4.01 -9.62
N HIS A 61 0.98 4.58 -8.57
CA HIS A 61 0.15 5.78 -8.67
C HIS A 61 0.91 6.95 -9.30
N VAL A 62 2.11 7.22 -8.80
CA VAL A 62 2.97 8.30 -9.32
C VAL A 62 3.40 7.99 -10.75
N TRP A 63 3.82 6.76 -11.05
CA TRP A 63 4.27 6.37 -12.38
C TRP A 63 3.19 6.50 -13.46
N MET A 64 1.95 6.14 -13.13
CA MET A 64 0.81 6.27 -14.03
C MET A 64 0.53 7.74 -14.39
N GLY A 65 0.78 8.68 -13.47
CA GLY A 65 0.55 10.11 -13.69
C GLY A 65 -0.95 10.47 -13.73
N GLY A 66 -1.24 11.71 -14.13
CA GLY A 66 -2.61 12.21 -14.32
C GLY A 66 -3.51 12.00 -13.10
N PHE A 67 -4.73 11.46 -13.30
CA PHE A 67 -5.65 11.19 -12.20
C PHE A 67 -5.05 10.22 -11.17
N MET A 68 -4.35 9.17 -11.60
CA MET A 68 -3.74 8.18 -10.71
C MET A 68 -2.72 8.77 -9.74
N GLN A 69 -2.01 9.84 -10.10
CA GLN A 69 -1.02 10.48 -9.22
C GLN A 69 -1.66 11.23 -8.04
N THR A 70 -2.89 11.71 -8.19
CA THR A 70 -3.54 12.56 -7.18
C THR A 70 -4.52 11.73 -6.35
N ILE A 71 -4.26 11.63 -5.04
CA ILE A 71 -5.04 10.78 -4.11
C ILE A 71 -6.55 10.98 -4.26
N THR A 72 -7.01 12.23 -4.26
CA THR A 72 -8.45 12.58 -4.28
C THR A 72 -9.15 12.35 -5.61
N THR A 73 -8.40 12.14 -6.70
CA THR A 73 -8.97 11.95 -8.05
C THR A 73 -8.58 10.62 -8.69
N SER A 74 -7.74 9.83 -8.05
CA SER A 74 -7.20 8.58 -8.58
C SER A 74 -8.28 7.58 -9.03
N THR A 75 -9.40 7.54 -8.31
CA THR A 75 -10.58 6.72 -8.62
C THR A 75 -11.28 7.08 -9.93
N ASN A 76 -11.01 8.26 -10.51
CA ASN A 76 -11.56 8.66 -11.82
C ASN A 76 -10.90 7.92 -12.99
N ASP A 77 -9.72 7.33 -12.80
CA ASP A 77 -9.07 6.45 -13.78
C ASP A 77 -9.49 4.99 -13.53
N PRO A 78 -10.10 4.28 -14.49
CA PRO A 78 -10.53 2.89 -14.29
C PRO A 78 -9.40 1.92 -13.94
N ILE A 79 -8.13 2.26 -14.25
CA ILE A 79 -6.97 1.45 -13.84
C ILE A 79 -6.85 1.37 -12.32
N PHE A 80 -7.36 2.38 -11.59
CA PHE A 80 -7.42 2.38 -10.12
C PHE A 80 -7.93 1.06 -9.56
N PHE A 81 -9.06 0.58 -10.07
CA PHE A 81 -9.70 -0.64 -9.56
C PHE A 81 -8.87 -1.90 -9.82
N LEU A 82 -8.19 -1.98 -10.97
CA LEU A 82 -7.31 -3.11 -11.30
C LEU A 82 -6.05 -3.09 -10.44
N HIS A 83 -5.48 -1.90 -10.21
CA HIS A 83 -4.32 -1.72 -9.35
C HIS A 83 -4.64 -2.11 -7.90
N HIS A 84 -5.76 -1.62 -7.34
CA HIS A 84 -6.21 -1.99 -6.00
C HIS A 84 -6.56 -3.48 -5.88
N ALA A 85 -7.20 -4.08 -6.88
CA ALA A 85 -7.46 -5.53 -6.88
C ALA A 85 -6.15 -6.35 -6.85
N PHE A 86 -5.09 -5.87 -7.52
CA PHE A 86 -3.77 -6.49 -7.46
C PHE A 86 -3.13 -6.32 -6.06
N MET A 87 -3.31 -5.17 -5.41
CA MET A 87 -2.86 -4.98 -4.04
C MET A 87 -3.56 -5.92 -3.06
N ASP A 88 -4.88 -6.04 -3.18
CA ASP A 88 -5.69 -6.95 -2.37
C ASP A 88 -5.28 -8.42 -2.60
N PHE A 89 -4.93 -8.77 -3.84
CA PHE A 89 -4.37 -10.09 -4.15
C PHE A 89 -3.05 -10.34 -3.40
N ILE A 90 -2.09 -9.41 -3.46
CA ILE A 90 -0.80 -9.54 -2.74
C ILE A 90 -1.04 -9.66 -1.23
N TRP A 91 -1.91 -8.82 -0.68
CA TRP A 91 -2.28 -8.85 0.74
C TRP A 91 -2.88 -10.20 1.14
N GLU A 92 -3.80 -10.74 0.34
CA GLU A 92 -4.40 -12.04 0.62
C GLU A 92 -3.39 -13.19 0.49
N GLN A 93 -2.46 -13.15 -0.47
CA GLN A 93 -1.39 -14.14 -0.56
C GLN A 93 -0.52 -14.14 0.71
N TRP A 94 -0.20 -12.96 1.25
CA TRP A 94 0.52 -12.87 2.53
C TRP A 94 -0.31 -13.49 3.68
N ARG A 95 -1.60 -13.15 3.79
CA ARG A 95 -2.48 -13.72 4.83
C ARG A 95 -2.60 -15.23 4.72
N LEU A 96 -2.68 -15.78 3.51
CA LEU A 96 -2.69 -17.23 3.27
C LEU A 96 -1.42 -17.93 3.76
N ASN A 97 -0.26 -17.27 3.60
CA ASN A 97 1.02 -17.84 4.02
C ASN A 97 1.32 -17.68 5.52
N LYS A 98 0.76 -16.64 6.16
CA LYS A 98 1.16 -16.25 7.53
C LYS A 98 0.08 -16.41 8.58
N GLN A 99 -1.18 -16.50 8.17
CA GLN A 99 -2.31 -16.47 9.08
C GLN A 99 -3.32 -17.58 8.78
N THR A 100 -3.65 -18.34 9.82
CA THR A 100 -4.88 -19.15 9.85
C THR A 100 -6.10 -18.23 9.73
N ARG A 101 -7.26 -18.79 9.37
CA ARG A 101 -8.50 -18.01 9.25
C ARG A 101 -8.84 -17.23 10.53
N ALA A 102 -8.65 -17.83 11.71
CA ALA A 102 -8.91 -17.16 12.99
C ALA A 102 -7.92 -16.02 13.29
N GLN A 103 -6.65 -16.17 12.89
CA GLN A 103 -5.64 -15.14 13.09
C GLN A 103 -5.90 -13.90 12.24
N ARG A 104 -6.51 -14.03 11.05
CA ARG A 104 -6.84 -12.89 10.18
C ARG A 104 -7.83 -11.91 10.81
N GLU A 105 -8.64 -12.36 11.76
CA GLU A 105 -9.64 -11.54 12.47
C GLU A 105 -9.09 -10.89 13.74
N THR A 106 -7.85 -11.23 14.14
CA THR A 106 -7.29 -10.83 15.44
C THR A 106 -5.89 -10.22 15.35
N GLN A 107 -5.18 -10.45 14.24
CA GLN A 107 -3.86 -9.91 14.00
C GLN A 107 -3.93 -8.71 13.08
N TRP A 108 -3.66 -7.55 13.67
CA TRP A 108 -3.64 -6.25 13.01
C TRP A 108 -2.25 -5.63 13.17
N ASN A 109 -1.97 -4.58 12.41
CA ASN A 109 -0.74 -3.83 12.60
C ASN A 109 -0.71 -3.24 14.03
N THR A 110 0.30 -3.60 14.81
CA THR A 110 0.52 -3.15 16.19
C THR A 110 1.69 -2.17 16.30
N GLY A 111 2.10 -1.58 15.16
CA GLY A 111 3.12 -0.55 15.13
C GLY A 111 2.76 0.66 16.00
N PRO A 112 3.71 1.61 16.19
CA PRO A 112 3.50 2.75 17.07
C PRO A 112 2.27 3.55 16.62
N THR A 113 1.25 3.64 17.47
CA THR A 113 0.01 4.36 17.13
C THR A 113 0.22 5.84 16.85
N SER A 114 1.33 6.43 17.35
CA SER A 114 1.77 7.78 16.99
C SER A 114 2.11 7.96 15.50
N CYS A 115 2.30 6.87 14.76
CA CYS A 115 2.59 6.85 13.33
C CYS A 115 1.34 6.71 12.46
N TYR A 116 0.18 6.52 13.07
CA TYR A 116 -1.09 6.35 12.37
C TYR A 116 -2.11 7.35 12.91
N SER A 117 -3.05 7.79 12.07
CA SER A 117 -4.19 8.54 12.58
C SER A 117 -5.16 7.60 13.31
N ALA A 118 -6.05 8.16 14.15
CA ALA A 118 -7.08 7.38 14.83
C ALA A 118 -7.99 6.59 13.87
N ALA A 119 -8.10 7.01 12.60
CA ALA A 119 -8.87 6.31 11.57
C ALA A 119 -8.26 4.96 11.14
N HIS A 120 -7.00 4.69 11.49
CA HIS A 120 -6.29 3.45 11.14
C HIS A 120 -6.20 2.46 12.31
N LEU A 121 -6.91 2.71 13.41
CA LEU A 121 -7.03 1.74 14.50
C LEU A 121 -7.90 0.56 14.05
N SER A 122 -7.58 -0.66 14.53
CA SER A 122 -8.37 -1.86 14.19
C SER A 122 -9.82 -1.80 14.68
N THR A 123 -10.12 -0.91 15.62
CA THR A 123 -11.47 -0.65 16.15
C THR A 123 -12.17 0.51 15.46
N ALA A 124 -11.51 1.21 14.53
CA ALA A 124 -12.11 2.32 13.80
C ALA A 124 -13.00 1.80 12.67
N THR A 125 -14.14 2.47 12.46
CA THR A 125 -14.99 2.24 11.29
C THR A 125 -14.35 2.87 10.05
N MET A 126 -14.34 2.17 8.92
CA MET A 126 -13.81 2.68 7.66
C MET A 126 -14.76 3.73 7.06
N THR A 127 -14.45 5.01 7.23
CA THR A 127 -15.24 6.11 6.66
C THR A 127 -15.24 6.08 5.11
N PRO A 128 -16.38 6.36 4.43
CA PRO A 128 -17.70 6.71 4.96
C PRO A 128 -18.64 5.49 5.11
N PHE A 129 -18.11 4.26 5.07
CA PHE A 129 -18.92 3.06 5.23
C PHE A 129 -19.33 2.88 6.69
N THR A 130 -20.52 2.33 6.91
CA THR A 130 -21.10 2.05 8.24
C THR A 130 -21.57 0.62 8.33
#